data_AF-A0A1D6PR49-F1
#
_entry.id   AF-A0A1D6PR49-F1
#
_cell.length_a   1.000
_cell.length_b   1.000
_cell.length_c   1.000
_cell.angle_alpha   90.00
_cell.angle_beta   90.00
_cell.angle_gamma   90.00
#
_symmetry.space_group_name_H-M   'P 1'
#
loop_
_entity.id
_entity.type
_entity.pdbx_description
1 polymer ?
#
loop_
_entity_poly.entity_id
_entity_poly.type
_entity_poly.pdbx_seq_one_letter_code
_entity_poly.pdbx_strand_id
1 'polypeptide(L)'
;MASLIERATSTTAHAVDPVLLRAIKYSARASDAAIQDAFCLILSLMSKPHSHVQLLAFSIADELFMRSKLFRSLLADSLDGFLPLAVGFR
;
A
#
# COMPACT_ATOMS: atom_id res chain seq x y z
N MET A 1 -0.52 10.70 5.94
CA MET A 1 -0.85 9.65 4.93
C MET A 1 -1.32 8.35 5.59
N ALA A 2 -0.67 7.89 6.66
CA ALA A 2 -1.05 6.66 7.37
C ALA A 2 -2.56 6.55 7.67
N SER A 3 -3.17 7.58 8.27
CA SER A 3 -4.61 7.60 8.56
C SER A 3 -5.51 7.47 7.33
N LEU A 4 -5.06 7.91 6.13
CA LEU A 4 -5.81 7.72 4.89
C LEU A 4 -5.74 6.27 4.42
N ILE A 5 -4.57 5.63 4.53
CA ILE A 5 -4.36 4.22 4.18
C ILE A 5 -5.12 3.31 5.14
N GLU A 6 -5.08 3.58 6.44
CA GLU A 6 -5.86 2.83 7.44
C GLU A 6 -7.35 2.92 7.16
N ARG A 7 -7.87 4.11 6.87
CA ARG A 7 -9.28 4.29 6.49
C ARG A 7 -9.62 3.58 5.18
N ALA A 8 -8.75 3.67 4.18
CA ALA A 8 -8.92 3.01 2.88
C ALA A 8 -8.92 1.49 2.97
N THR A 9 -8.33 0.92 4.03
CA THR A 9 -8.25 -0.53 4.28
C THR A 9 -9.18 -1.02 5.40
N SER A 10 -9.86 -0.11 6.10
CA SER A 10 -10.83 -0.41 7.17
C SER A 10 -12.26 -0.25 6.65
N THR A 11 -12.60 -1.03 5.63
CA THR A 11 -13.89 -1.01 4.96
C THR A 11 -14.32 -2.43 4.59
N THR A 12 -15.61 -2.61 4.33
CA THR A 12 -16.16 -3.83 3.70
C THR A 12 -16.45 -3.62 2.22
N ALA A 13 -16.15 -2.43 1.68
CA ALA A 13 -16.32 -2.14 0.27
C ALA A 13 -15.32 -2.95 -0.57
N HIS A 14 -15.76 -3.42 -1.74
CA HIS A 14 -14.93 -4.26 -2.62
C HIS A 14 -13.64 -3.61 -3.12
N ALA A 15 -13.57 -2.28 -3.11
CA ALA A 15 -12.44 -1.51 -3.62
C ALA A 15 -12.19 -0.27 -2.75
N VAL A 16 -10.99 0.28 -2.86
CA VAL A 16 -10.63 1.53 -2.19
C VAL A 16 -11.48 2.68 -2.72
N ASP A 17 -12.07 3.47 -1.82
CA ASP A 17 -12.81 4.68 -2.19
C ASP A 17 -11.94 5.60 -3.06
N PRO A 18 -12.40 6.01 -4.26
CA PRO A 18 -11.62 6.82 -5.18
C PRO A 18 -11.21 8.19 -4.61
N VAL A 19 -11.97 8.75 -3.67
CA VAL A 19 -11.65 9.99 -2.96
C VAL A 19 -10.48 9.77 -2.01
N LEU A 20 -10.50 8.68 -1.24
CA LEU A 20 -9.38 8.30 -0.37
C LEU A 20 -8.13 8.00 -1.19
N LEU A 21 -8.27 7.25 -2.29
CA LEU A 21 -7.16 6.92 -3.17
C LEU A 21 -6.53 8.18 -3.79
N ARG A 22 -7.34 9.16 -4.19
CA ARG A 22 -6.86 10.46 -4.67
C ARG A 22 -6.10 11.21 -3.56
N ALA A 23 -6.60 11.22 -2.33
CA ALA A 23 -5.95 11.87 -1.19
C ALA A 23 -4.62 11.19 -0.81
N ILE A 24 -4.54 9.86 -0.89
CA ILE A 24 -3.28 9.11 -0.70
C ILE A 24 -2.27 9.51 -1.77
N LYS A 25 -2.66 9.48 -3.06
CA LYS A 25 -1.80 9.89 -4.18
C LYS A 25 -1.29 11.32 -4.06
N TYR A 26 -2.12 12.23 -3.55
CA TYR A 26 -1.72 13.61 -3.30
C TYR A 26 -0.73 13.69 -2.13
N SER A 27 -1.01 12.99 -1.02
CA SER A 27 -0.15 12.96 0.17
C SER A 27 1.23 12.35 -0.10
N ALA A 28 1.29 11.37 -1.00
CA ALA A 28 2.52 10.71 -1.44
C ALA A 28 3.53 11.68 -2.09
N ARG A 29 3.09 12.86 -2.54
CA ARG A 29 3.97 13.89 -3.12
C ARG A 29 4.61 14.81 -2.08
N ALA A 30 4.20 14.72 -0.82
CA ALA A 30 4.62 15.67 0.21
C ALA A 30 6.10 15.51 0.58
N SER A 31 6.60 14.27 0.68
CA SER A 31 8.00 13.98 0.98
C SER A 31 8.36 12.52 0.68
N ASP A 32 9.65 12.26 0.52
CA ASP A 32 10.20 10.90 0.40
C ASP A 32 9.95 10.08 1.68
N ALA A 33 10.05 10.71 2.86
CA ALA A 33 9.72 10.08 4.13
C ALA A 33 8.26 9.58 4.16
N ALA A 34 7.32 10.35 3.60
CA ALA A 34 5.94 9.92 3.52
C ALA A 34 5.80 8.63 2.67
N ILE A 35 6.52 8.52 1.55
CA ILE A 35 6.55 7.30 0.72
C ILE A 35 7.14 6.12 1.49
N GLN A 36 8.23 6.32 2.24
CA GLN A 36 8.83 5.27 3.08
C GLN A 36 7.86 4.77 4.14
N ASP A 37 7.20 5.69 4.86
CA ASP A 37 6.20 5.34 5.87
C ASP A 37 5.00 4.59 5.27
N ALA A 38 4.50 5.03 4.11
CA ALA A 38 3.45 4.31 3.38
C ALA A 38 3.89 2.91 2.97
N PHE A 39 5.13 2.75 2.50
CA PHE A 39 5.67 1.46 2.11
C PHE A 39 5.66 0.48 3.30
N CYS A 40 6.21 0.88 4.44
CA CYS A 40 6.21 0.07 5.66
C CYS A 40 4.78 -0.26 6.14
N LEU A 41 3.88 0.71 6.11
CA LEU A 41 2.48 0.50 6.51
C LEU A 41 1.77 -0.49 5.58
N ILE A 42 1.96 -0.38 4.26
CA ILE A 42 1.35 -1.28 3.29
C ILE A 42 1.84 -2.72 3.49
N LEU A 43 3.14 -2.93 3.67
CA LEU A 43 3.67 -4.26 3.99
C LEU A 43 3.06 -4.83 5.28
N SER A 44 2.93 -4.00 6.33
CA SER A 44 2.29 -4.38 7.59
C SER A 44 0.80 -4.72 7.41
N LEU A 45 0.08 -4.04 6.53
CA LEU A 45 -1.31 -4.34 6.21
C LEU A 45 -1.44 -5.64 5.40
N MET A 46 -0.52 -5.88 4.47
CA MET A 46 -0.47 -7.10 3.67
C MET A 46 -0.07 -8.34 4.47
N SER A 47 0.57 -8.20 5.63
CA SER A 47 0.90 -9.33 6.52
C SER A 47 -0.22 -9.69 7.52
N LYS A 48 -1.32 -8.92 7.57
CA LYS A 48 -2.46 -9.23 8.44
C LYS A 48 -3.20 -10.48 7.97
N PRO A 49 -3.78 -11.31 8.87
CA PRO A 49 -4.54 -12.52 8.50
C PRO A 49 -5.97 -12.19 7.99
N HIS A 50 -6.12 -11.14 7.18
CA HIS A 50 -7.38 -10.64 6.66
C HIS A 50 -7.26 -10.36 5.17
N SER A 51 -7.65 -11.33 4.33
CA SER A 51 -7.50 -11.26 2.87
C SER A 51 -8.08 -9.99 2.25
N HIS A 52 -9.18 -9.48 2.79
CA HIS A 52 -9.76 -8.21 2.32
C HIS A 52 -8.86 -7.00 2.57
N VAL A 53 -8.27 -6.91 3.77
CA VAL A 53 -7.31 -5.85 4.12
C VAL A 53 -6.05 -5.97 3.26
N GLN A 54 -5.56 -7.19 3.04
CA GLN A 54 -4.42 -7.46 2.16
C GLN A 54 -4.69 -6.98 0.73
N LEU A 55 -5.86 -7.32 0.17
CA LEU A 55 -6.26 -6.93 -1.18
C LEU A 55 -6.30 -5.41 -1.33
N LEU A 56 -6.95 -4.70 -0.40
CA LEU A 56 -7.03 -3.24 -0.45
C LEU A 56 -5.66 -2.58 -0.29
N ALA A 57 -4.81 -3.11 0.59
CA ALA A 57 -3.43 -2.64 0.74
C ALA A 57 -2.61 -2.86 -0.54
N PHE A 58 -2.76 -4.02 -1.19
CA PHE A 58 -2.12 -4.32 -2.47
C PHE A 58 -2.57 -3.37 -3.58
N SER A 59 -3.86 -3.02 -3.66
CA SER A 59 -4.35 -2.03 -4.62
C SER A 59 -3.75 -0.64 -4.39
N ILE A 60 -3.52 -0.24 -3.15
CA ILE A 60 -2.81 1.02 -2.85
C ILE A 60 -1.33 0.91 -3.25
N ALA A 61 -0.71 -0.25 -3.00
CA ALA A 61 0.68 -0.52 -3.40
C ALA A 61 0.87 -0.36 -4.92
N ASP A 62 -0.02 -0.94 -5.73
CA ASP A 62 0.00 -0.83 -7.19
C ASP A 62 -0.08 0.64 -7.65
N GLU A 63 -0.99 1.41 -7.05
CA GLU A 63 -1.15 2.83 -7.37
C GLU A 63 0.08 3.67 -6.98
N LEU A 64 0.74 3.37 -5.86
CA LEU A 64 1.99 4.05 -5.47
C LEU A 64 3.19 3.59 -6.31
N PHE A 65 3.25 2.31 -6.67
CA PHE A 65 4.27 1.75 -7.56
C PHE A 65 4.25 2.45 -8.93
N MET A 66 3.06 2.67 -9.50
CA MET A 66 2.90 3.34 -10.78
C MET A 66 3.22 4.84 -10.75
N ARG A 67 3.31 5.47 -9.57
CA ARG A 67 3.45 6.92 -9.42
C ARG A 67 4.76 7.38 -8.77
N SER A 68 5.44 6.52 -8.01
CA SER A 68 6.62 6.89 -7.24
C SER A 68 7.83 6.03 -7.60
N LYS A 69 8.91 6.68 -8.08
CA LYS A 69 10.20 6.00 -8.32
C LYS A 69 10.76 5.44 -7.02
N LEU A 70 10.67 6.19 -5.93
CA LEU A 70 11.15 5.75 -4.62
C LEU A 70 10.38 4.51 -4.15
N PHE A 71 9.06 4.46 -4.30
CA PHE A 71 8.28 3.28 -3.95
C PHE A 71 8.73 2.04 -4.74
N ARG A 72 9.01 2.21 -6.05
CA ARG A 72 9.55 1.12 -6.89
C ARG A 72 10.92 0.63 -6.40
N SER A 73 11.81 1.54 -6.02
CA SER A 73 13.11 1.18 -5.46
C SER A 73 12.97 0.42 -4.14
N LEU A 74 12.15 0.92 -3.21
CA LEU A 74 11.89 0.24 -1.93
C LEU A 74 11.32 -1.16 -2.13
N LEU A 75 10.37 -1.31 -3.06
CA LEU A 75 9.78 -2.61 -3.38
C LEU A 75 10.81 -3.56 -4.02
N ALA A 76 11.67 -3.06 -4.91
CA ALA A 76 12.73 -3.88 -5.51
C ALA A 76 13.75 -4.37 -4.47
N ASP A 77 14.14 -3.50 -3.53
CA ASP A 77 15.11 -3.82 -2.47
C ASP A 77 14.53 -4.81 -1.43
N SER A 78 13.21 -4.95 -1.37
CA SER A 78 12.51 -5.83 -0.41
C SER A 78 11.60 -6.85 -1.11
N LEU A 79 11.88 -7.15 -2.38
CA LEU A 79 11.03 -8.00 -3.22
C LEU A 79 10.85 -9.40 -2.62
N ASP A 80 11.91 -9.95 -2.01
CA ASP A 80 11.89 -11.25 -1.33
C ASP A 80 10.88 -11.30 -0.18
N GLY A 81 10.68 -10.18 0.53
CA GLY A 81 9.68 -10.07 1.60
C GLY A 81 8.27 -9.74 1.08
N PHE A 82 8.17 -9.01 -0.03
CA PHE A 82 6.89 -8.62 -0.64
C PHE A 82 6.22 -9.79 -1.37
N LEU A 83 6.96 -10.59 -2.13
CA LEU A 83 6.40 -11.66 -2.98
C LEU A 83 5.54 -12.67 -2.21
N PRO A 84 5.97 -13.19 -1.05
CA PRO A 84 5.14 -14.04 -0.20
C PRO A 84 3.77 -13.46 0.16
N LEU A 85 3.72 -12.14 0.39
CA LEU A 85 2.51 -11.43 0.79
C LEU A 85 1.58 -11.18 -0.40
N ALA A 86 2.13 -11.06 -1.61
CA ALA A 86 1.37 -10.80 -2.83
C ALA A 86 0.85 -12.07 -3.52
N VAL A 87 1.68 -13.13 -3.54
CA VAL A 87 1.40 -14.37 -4.30
C VAL A 87 0.87 -15.49 -3.38
N GLY A 88 1.19 -15.43 -2.09
CA GLY A 88 1.03 -16.56 -1.17
C GLY A 88 2.10 -17.63 -1.39
N PHE A 89 2.18 -18.57 -0.46
CA PHE A 89 2.93 -19.81 -0.62
C PHE A 89 1.99 -20.94 -1.01
N ARG A 90 2.46 -21.81 -1.89
CA ARG A 90 1.83 -23.10 -2.24
C ARG A 90 2.61 -24.24 -1.61
#